data_AF-A0A1W6LDK0-F1
#
_entry.id   AF-A0A1W6LDK0-F1
#
_cell.length_a   1.000
_cell.length_b   1.000
_cell.length_c   1.000
_cell.angle_alpha   90.00
_cell.angle_beta   90.00
_cell.angle_gamma   90.00
#
_symmetry.space_group_name_H-M   'P 1'
#
loop_
_entity.id
_entity.type
_entity.pdbx_description
1 polymer ?
#
loop_
_entity_poly.entity_id
_entity_poly.type
_entity_poly.pdbx_seq_one_letter_code
_entity_poly.pdbx_strand_id
1 'polypeptide(L)'
;MNFNADGRVDAKASPVASIFLPRIRRGALWTVGEVHFLATPLRERFPAVHKISTAFSKWLSTQECVYSNKRKINPFSYYLEGSVQNHDPEVFAFESALSALNAGQYFVTEDDTEFRLDAICKMLGLRGVECRDS
;
A
#
# COMPACT_ATOMS: atom_id res chain seq x y z
N MET A 1 -24.05 8.29 8.01
CA MET A 1 -22.64 8.19 8.45
C MET A 1 -22.67 7.62 9.85
N ASN A 2 -21.89 6.59 10.13
CA ASN A 2 -21.87 5.91 11.42
C ASN A 2 -20.58 6.26 12.17
N PHE A 3 -20.66 6.30 13.50
CA PHE A 3 -19.56 6.69 14.37
C PHE A 3 -19.33 5.61 15.42
N ASN A 4 -18.07 5.40 15.78
CA ASN A 4 -17.66 4.58 16.91
C ASN A 4 -17.97 5.30 18.24
N ALA A 5 -17.82 4.59 19.36
CA ALA A 5 -18.03 5.14 20.70
C ALA A 5 -17.09 6.32 21.05
N ASP A 6 -15.95 6.43 20.36
CA ASP A 6 -14.99 7.53 20.50
C ASP A 6 -15.32 8.76 19.61
N GLY A 7 -16.45 8.73 18.91
CA GLY A 7 -16.91 9.80 18.01
C GLY A 7 -16.21 9.81 16.64
N ARG A 8 -15.28 8.88 16.37
CA ARG A 8 -14.65 8.76 15.05
C ARG A 8 -15.58 8.04 14.07
N VAL A 9 -15.42 8.30 12.79
CA VAL A 9 -16.20 7.62 11.74
C VAL A 9 -15.90 6.12 11.77
N ASP A 10 -16.95 5.31 11.85
CA ASP A 10 -16.83 3.87 11.63
C ASP A 10 -16.70 3.62 10.12
N ALA A 11 -15.47 3.39 9.66
CA ALA A 11 -15.16 3.13 8.26
C ALA A 11 -15.74 1.80 7.74
N LYS A 12 -16.02 0.83 8.63
CA LYS A 12 -16.63 -0.46 8.24
C LYS A 12 -18.15 -0.37 8.14
N ALA A 13 -18.75 0.61 8.79
CA ALA A 13 -20.18 0.86 8.73
C ALA A 13 -20.59 2.09 7.90
N SER A 14 -19.65 2.83 7.31
CA SER A 14 -19.92 4.07 6.57
C SER A 14 -19.49 3.99 5.11
N PRO A 15 -20.14 4.75 4.20
CA PRO A 15 -19.76 4.83 2.79
C PRO A 15 -18.53 5.74 2.59
N VAL A 16 -17.41 5.39 3.20
CA VAL A 16 -16.17 6.18 3.16
C VAL A 16 -15.03 5.39 2.52
N ALA A 17 -14.12 6.12 1.90
CA ALA A 17 -12.83 5.60 1.46
C ALA A 17 -11.72 6.29 2.26
N SER A 18 -10.77 5.51 2.74
CA SER A 18 -9.57 6.04 3.39
C SER A 18 -8.44 6.09 2.39
N ILE A 19 -7.68 7.19 2.36
CA ILE A 19 -6.53 7.37 1.47
C ILE A 19 -5.29 7.53 2.33
N PHE A 20 -4.29 6.68 2.10
CA PHE A 20 -2.98 6.75 2.73
C PHE A 20 -1.98 7.13 1.65
N LEU A 21 -1.41 8.33 1.78
CA LEU A 21 -0.46 8.83 0.80
C LEU A 21 0.93 8.22 1.05
N PRO A 22 1.70 7.93 -0.02
CA PRO A 22 3.09 7.53 0.11
C PRO A 22 3.88 8.53 0.96
N ARG A 23 4.67 8.01 1.89
CA ARG A 23 5.60 8.80 2.70
C ARG A 23 6.89 8.05 2.91
N ILE A 24 7.94 8.78 3.26
CA ILE A 24 9.21 8.18 3.65
C ILE A 24 9.17 7.87 5.14
N ARG A 25 9.54 6.64 5.49
CA ARG A 25 9.74 6.14 6.85
C ARG A 25 11.17 5.69 7.01
N ARG A 26 11.71 5.82 8.23
CA ARG A 26 13.08 5.42 8.55
C ARG A 26 14.13 6.03 7.60
N GLY A 27 13.86 7.23 7.05
CA GLY A 27 14.73 7.94 6.12
C GLY A 27 14.98 7.29 4.74
N ALA A 28 14.60 6.02 4.54
CA ALA A 28 14.95 5.25 3.33
C ALA A 28 13.82 4.35 2.81
N LEU A 29 12.77 4.09 3.59
CA LEU A 29 11.67 3.20 3.21
C LEU A 29 10.47 4.03 2.72
N TRP A 30 10.04 3.83 1.49
CA TRP A 30 8.86 4.50 0.96
C TRP A 30 7.61 3.66 1.26
N THR A 31 6.53 4.25 1.76
CA THR A 31 5.27 3.52 1.85
C THR A 31 4.57 3.50 0.49
N VAL A 32 3.92 2.39 0.17
CA VAL A 32 2.97 2.35 -0.94
C VAL A 32 1.76 3.24 -0.63
N GLY A 33 1.17 3.82 -1.67
CA GLY A 33 -0.08 4.56 -1.54
C GLY A 33 -1.25 3.59 -1.50
N GLU A 34 -2.16 3.76 -0.54
CA GLU A 34 -3.27 2.83 -0.31
C GLU A 34 -4.60 3.57 -0.37
N VAL A 35 -5.59 2.96 -1.03
CA VAL A 35 -6.99 3.45 -1.01
C VAL A 35 -7.88 2.32 -0.53
N HIS A 36 -8.44 2.51 0.67
CA HIS A 36 -9.21 1.48 1.36
C HIS A 36 -10.70 1.75 1.32
N PHE A 37 -11.45 0.79 0.76
CA PHE A 37 -12.90 0.72 0.82
C PHE A 37 -13.30 -0.34 1.86
N LEU A 38 -13.36 0.07 3.14
CA LEU A 38 -13.42 -0.87 4.27
C LEU A 38 -14.83 -1.37 4.62
N ALA A 39 -15.88 -0.75 4.10
CA ALA A 39 -17.24 -1.16 4.40
C ALA A 39 -17.52 -2.57 3.87
N THR A 40 -18.04 -3.45 4.72
CA THR A 40 -18.32 -4.84 4.37
C THR A 40 -19.74 -5.27 4.78
N PRO A 41 -20.47 -5.99 3.93
CA PRO A 41 -20.15 -6.22 2.51
C PRO A 41 -20.47 -4.96 1.68
N LEU A 42 -19.50 -4.49 0.87
CA LEU A 42 -19.54 -3.17 0.24
C LEU A 42 -20.65 -3.04 -0.81
N ARG A 43 -20.84 -4.09 -1.62
CA ARG A 43 -21.75 -4.08 -2.77
C ARG A 43 -23.21 -3.92 -2.35
N GLU A 44 -23.60 -4.65 -1.32
CA GLU A 44 -24.96 -4.75 -0.82
C GLU A 44 -25.32 -3.52 0.00
N ARG A 45 -24.39 -3.05 0.84
CA ARG A 45 -24.64 -1.91 1.74
C ARG A 45 -24.50 -0.57 1.03
N PHE A 46 -23.49 -0.44 0.16
CA PHE A 46 -23.12 0.83 -0.46
C PHE A 46 -22.80 0.66 -1.96
N PRO A 47 -23.80 0.32 -2.80
CA PRO A 47 -23.58 0.02 -4.22
C PRO A 47 -22.95 1.17 -5.02
N ALA A 48 -23.22 2.43 -4.65
CA ALA A 48 -22.58 3.59 -5.28
C ALA A 48 -21.07 3.65 -4.98
N VAL A 49 -20.67 3.36 -3.74
CA VAL A 49 -19.25 3.31 -3.34
C VAL A 49 -18.56 2.11 -3.99
N HIS A 50 -19.24 0.97 -4.10
CA HIS A 50 -18.71 -0.15 -4.86
C HIS A 50 -18.42 0.24 -6.32
N LYS A 51 -19.31 0.98 -7.00
CA LYS A 51 -19.05 1.45 -8.37
C LYS A 51 -17.78 2.30 -8.45
N ILE A 52 -17.56 3.18 -7.47
CA ILE A 52 -16.33 3.98 -7.37
C ILE A 52 -15.12 3.08 -7.16
N SER A 53 -15.18 2.13 -6.23
CA SER A 53 -14.11 1.17 -5.96
C SER A 53 -13.74 0.36 -7.23
N THR A 54 -14.73 -0.15 -7.96
CA THR A 54 -14.51 -0.86 -9.23
C THR A 54 -13.89 0.05 -10.31
N ALA A 55 -14.39 1.28 -10.45
CA ALA A 55 -13.86 2.24 -11.41
C ALA A 55 -12.40 2.62 -11.07
N PHE A 56 -12.10 2.82 -9.79
CA PHE A 56 -10.76 3.09 -9.29
C PHE A 56 -9.81 1.93 -9.57
N SER A 57 -10.18 0.68 -9.22
CA SER A 57 -9.36 -0.49 -9.52
C SER A 57 -9.10 -0.66 -11.02
N LYS A 58 -10.12 -0.42 -11.86
CA LYS A 58 -9.97 -0.47 -13.33
C LYS A 58 -9.06 0.63 -13.86
N TRP A 59 -9.14 1.84 -13.30
CA TRP A 59 -8.24 2.93 -13.66
C TRP A 59 -6.81 2.62 -13.21
N LEU A 60 -6.62 2.12 -11.99
CA LEU A 60 -5.31 1.77 -11.46
C LEU A 60 -4.63 0.66 -12.28
N SER A 61 -5.42 -0.30 -12.79
CA SER A 61 -4.90 -1.36 -13.66
C SER A 61 -4.43 -0.89 -15.05
N THR A 62 -4.59 0.40 -15.37
CA THR A 62 -3.97 0.98 -16.57
C THR A 62 -2.50 1.35 -16.37
N GLN A 63 -2.03 1.37 -15.12
CA GLN A 63 -0.65 1.62 -14.75
C GLN A 63 0.18 0.32 -14.80
N GLU A 64 1.51 0.44 -14.72
CA GLU A 64 2.39 -0.73 -14.75
C GLU A 64 2.20 -1.59 -13.50
N CYS A 65 1.94 -2.89 -13.70
CA CYS A 65 1.80 -3.85 -12.61
C CYS A 65 3.18 -4.32 -12.17
N VAL A 66 3.67 -3.76 -11.06
CA VAL A 66 5.03 -4.04 -10.54
C VAL A 66 5.08 -5.27 -9.64
N TYR A 67 3.92 -5.70 -9.13
CA TYR A 67 3.78 -6.95 -8.38
C TYR A 67 2.40 -7.56 -8.52
N SER A 68 2.36 -8.87 -8.71
CA SER A 68 1.14 -9.68 -8.63
C SER A 68 1.48 -11.07 -8.13
N ASN A 69 0.71 -11.55 -7.15
CA ASN A 69 0.81 -12.93 -6.66
C ASN A 69 0.41 -13.97 -7.73
N LYS A 70 -0.24 -13.55 -8.82
CA LYS A 70 -0.62 -14.41 -9.96
C LYS A 70 0.53 -14.59 -10.96
N ARG A 71 1.54 -13.74 -10.93
CA ARG A 71 2.69 -13.79 -11.85
C ARG A 71 3.83 -14.56 -11.20
N LYS A 72 4.44 -15.49 -11.95
CA LYS A 72 5.63 -16.23 -11.51
C LYS A 72 6.87 -15.33 -11.40
N ILE A 73 6.95 -14.29 -12.23
CA ILE A 73 8.07 -13.37 -12.30
C ILE A 73 7.55 -11.98 -11.96
N ASN A 74 8.08 -11.40 -10.89
CA ASN A 74 7.82 -10.03 -10.47
C ASN A 74 9.18 -9.30 -10.41
N PRO A 75 9.59 -8.58 -11.46
CA PRO A 75 10.95 -8.03 -11.56
C PRO A 75 11.29 -7.03 -10.46
N PHE A 76 10.27 -6.39 -9.88
CA PHE A 76 10.43 -5.41 -8.81
C PHE A 76 10.28 -6.00 -7.40
N SER A 77 9.98 -7.29 -7.25
CA SER A 77 9.74 -7.89 -5.92
C SER A 77 10.92 -7.72 -4.97
N TYR A 78 12.14 -7.66 -5.48
CA TYR A 78 13.34 -7.39 -4.69
C TYR A 78 13.29 -6.05 -3.92
N TYR A 79 12.56 -5.06 -4.44
CA TYR A 79 12.42 -3.74 -3.83
C TYR A 79 11.14 -3.59 -2.99
N LEU A 80 10.29 -4.62 -2.93
CA LEU A 80 9.05 -4.59 -2.16
C LEU A 80 9.27 -5.42 -0.89
N GLU A 81 9.45 -4.77 0.24
CA GLU A 81 9.74 -5.40 1.53
C GLU A 81 8.50 -5.34 2.44
N GLY A 82 8.59 -6.00 3.60
CA GLY A 82 7.51 -5.96 4.61
C GLY A 82 6.22 -6.62 4.13
N SER A 83 5.08 -5.95 4.34
CA SER A 83 3.77 -6.51 3.99
C SER A 83 3.35 -6.29 2.55
N VAL A 84 4.12 -5.54 1.73
CA VAL A 84 3.66 -5.14 0.39
C VAL A 84 3.27 -6.36 -0.46
N GLN A 85 4.06 -7.43 -0.34
CA GLN A 85 3.84 -8.69 -1.07
C GLN A 85 2.82 -9.63 -0.39
N ASN A 86 2.44 -9.35 0.86
CA ASN A 86 1.50 -10.18 1.61
C ASN A 86 0.03 -9.84 1.30
N HIS A 87 -0.20 -8.71 0.63
CA HIS A 87 -1.55 -8.30 0.25
C HIS A 87 -1.97 -9.03 -1.03
N ASP A 88 -3.20 -9.57 -1.01
CA ASP A 88 -3.86 -10.17 -2.18
C ASP A 88 -3.97 -9.25 -3.42
N PRO A 89 -4.18 -7.91 -3.31
CA PRO A 89 -4.23 -7.04 -4.48
C PRO A 89 -2.88 -6.89 -5.20
N GLU A 90 -2.96 -6.75 -6.51
CA GLU A 90 -1.82 -6.38 -7.35
C GLU A 90 -1.35 -4.95 -7.02
N VAL A 91 -0.03 -4.74 -7.08
CA VAL A 91 0.58 -3.43 -6.85
C VAL A 91 0.91 -2.80 -8.20
N PHE A 92 0.41 -1.59 -8.40
CA PHE A 92 0.61 -0.82 -9.61
C PHE A 92 1.44 0.43 -9.32
N ALA A 93 2.29 0.81 -10.27
CA ALA A 93 3.18 1.95 -10.13
C ALA A 93 2.87 3.04 -11.16
N PHE A 94 2.70 4.27 -10.67
CA PHE A 94 2.80 5.46 -11.50
C PHE A 94 4.25 5.66 -11.98
N GLU A 95 4.44 6.51 -12.97
CA GLU A 95 5.77 6.81 -13.55
C GLU A 95 6.81 7.18 -12.49
N SER A 96 6.47 8.02 -11.53
CA SER A 96 7.37 8.40 -10.44
C SER A 96 7.78 7.22 -9.55
N ALA A 97 6.86 6.30 -9.27
CA ALA A 97 7.15 5.10 -8.49
C ALA A 97 8.00 4.10 -9.30
N LEU A 98 7.77 3.97 -10.60
CA LEU A 98 8.64 3.20 -11.49
C LEU A 98 10.06 3.76 -11.52
N SER A 99 10.22 5.09 -11.64
CA SER A 99 11.53 5.73 -11.57
C SER A 99 12.22 5.44 -10.23
N ALA A 100 11.49 5.49 -9.11
CA ALA A 100 12.03 5.18 -7.80
C ALA A 100 12.46 3.70 -7.67
N LEU A 101 11.64 2.76 -8.14
CA LEU A 101 11.98 1.34 -8.17
C LEU A 101 13.23 1.07 -9.02
N ASN A 102 13.32 1.67 -10.20
CA ASN A 102 14.50 1.57 -11.07
C ASN A 102 15.75 2.20 -10.46
N ALA A 103 15.58 3.23 -9.61
CA ALA A 103 16.65 3.83 -8.83
C ALA A 103 17.00 3.04 -7.55
N GLY A 104 16.39 1.87 -7.34
CA GLY A 104 16.67 0.98 -6.23
C GLY A 104 16.05 1.41 -4.90
N GLN A 105 15.00 2.22 -4.92
CA GLN A 105 14.25 2.59 -3.71
C GLN A 105 13.39 1.41 -3.22
N TYR A 106 13.36 1.23 -1.90
CA TYR A 106 12.60 0.15 -1.26
C TYR A 106 11.25 0.64 -0.78
N PHE A 107 10.23 -0.20 -0.97
CA PHE A 107 8.86 0.08 -0.60
C PHE A 107 8.35 -0.88 0.47
N VAL A 108 7.58 -0.34 1.41
CA VAL A 108 6.88 -1.05 2.48
C VAL A 108 5.42 -0.63 2.51
N THR A 109 4.62 -1.24 3.39
CA THR A 109 3.21 -0.82 3.59
C THR A 109 3.10 0.25 4.66
N GLU A 110 1.98 0.97 4.64
CA GLU A 110 1.69 1.98 5.64
C GLU A 110 1.56 1.37 7.06
N ASP A 111 1.06 0.14 7.15
CA ASP A 111 0.75 -0.56 8.40
C ASP A 111 1.87 -1.46 8.94
N ASP A 112 3.02 -1.53 8.26
CA ASP A 112 4.19 -2.24 8.78
C ASP A 112 4.65 -1.61 10.11
N THR A 113 4.72 -2.46 11.14
CA THR A 113 5.02 -2.05 12.52
C THR A 113 6.48 -1.63 12.70
N GLU A 114 6.77 -0.79 13.71
CA GLU A 114 8.15 -0.38 14.04
C GLU A 114 9.11 -1.57 14.13
N PHE A 115 8.70 -2.63 14.83
CA PHE A 115 9.50 -3.84 14.97
C PHE A 115 9.89 -4.46 13.62
N ARG A 116 8.95 -4.47 12.68
CA ARG A 116 9.20 -5.01 11.34
C ARG A 116 10.08 -4.07 10.51
N LEU A 117 9.83 -2.77 10.58
CA LEU A 117 10.67 -1.77 9.91
C LEU A 117 12.11 -1.85 10.38
N ASP A 118 12.34 -2.03 11.69
CA ASP A 118 13.68 -2.19 12.26
C ASP A 118 14.37 -3.45 11.72
N ALA A 119 13.63 -4.56 11.58
CA ALA A 119 14.16 -5.78 11.00
C ALA A 119 14.52 -5.60 9.51
N ILE A 120 13.66 -4.93 8.73
CA ILE A 120 13.92 -4.60 7.33
C ILE A 120 15.16 -3.71 7.23
N CYS A 121 15.23 -2.64 8.02
CA CYS A 121 16.37 -1.73 8.02
C CYS A 121 17.70 -2.41 8.36
N LYS A 122 17.72 -3.34 9.33
CA LYS A 122 18.90 -4.16 9.62
C LYS A 122 19.31 -5.01 8.42
N MET A 123 18.35 -5.62 7.74
CA MET A 123 18.60 -6.43 6.55
C MET A 123 19.13 -5.57 5.40
N LEU A 124 18.54 -4.40 5.16
CA LEU A 124 18.96 -3.47 4.10
C LEU A 124 20.31 -2.83 4.41
N GLY A 125 20.69 -2.68 5.68
CA GLY A 125 22.02 -2.27 6.09
C GLY A 125 23.11 -3.22 5.59
N LEU A 126 22.84 -4.54 5.54
CA LEU A 126 23.73 -5.52 4.94
C LEU A 126 23.88 -5.35 3.41
N ARG A 127 22.95 -4.62 2.79
CA ARG A 127 22.92 -4.26 1.36
C ARG A 127 23.46 -2.83 1.12
N GLY A 128 23.97 -2.15 2.14
CA GLY A 128 24.53 -0.81 2.05
C GLY A 128 23.49 0.33 2.09
N VAL A 129 22.26 0.06 2.52
CA VAL A 129 21.20 1.08 2.67
C VAL A 129 21.14 1.54 4.12
N GLU A 130 21.29 2.85 4.34
CA GLU A 130 21.17 3.44 5.67
C GLU A 130 19.74 3.87 5.97
N CYS A 131 19.10 3.17 6.90
CA CYS A 131 17.90 3.71 7.54
C CYS A 131 18.28 4.68 8.67
N ARG A 132 17.48 5.73 8.84
CA ARG A 132 17.63 6.71 9.93
C ARG A 132 16.34 6.77 10.73
N ASP A 133 16.42 6.87 12.05
CA ASP A 133 15.24 7.18 12.85
C ASP A 133 14.69 8.55 12.43
N SER A 134 13.39 8.59 12.16
CA SER A 134 12.65 9.78 11.72
C SER A 134 11.99 10.45 12.92
#